data_AF-G5SE00-F1
#
_entry.id   AF-G5SE00-F1
#
_cell.length_a   1.000
_cell.length_b   1.000
_cell.length_c   1.000
_cell.angle_alpha   90.00
_cell.angle_beta   90.00
_cell.angle_gamma   90.00
#
_symmetry.space_group_name_H-M   'P 1'
#
loop_
_entity.id
_entity.type
_entity.pdbx_description
1 polymer ?
#
loop_
_entity_poly.entity_id
_entity_poly.type
_entity_poly.pdbx_seq_one_letter_code
_entity_poly.pdbx_strand_id
1 'polypeptide(L)'
;MSDAAKKITVNRVLLLLVVLTLLAVALPFINYAPNRLVSGEGRQLWEIWPATIWMLTGAGCALFTLCFVPGKRGSVLTLMMAQTLFIVMLWGVGRAATQLAQEGSPLARTSLGSGLWLGLGLMLLACSDAIRRITVGPLWRWLLHAQIVIVPLVLLFSGTFDNLSLLKEYTNRQDVFDAALVQHLMLLAGTVLPALAIGLPLGVWCYFSASRQGPVFTVLNVIQTIPSVALFGLLIAPLAGLVKQFPWLAEF
;
A
#
# COMPACT_ATOMS: atom_id res chain seq x y z
N MET A 1 43.75 -26.83 13.88
CA MET A 1 42.70 -26.99 12.86
C MET A 1 41.54 -27.70 13.52
N SER A 2 40.51 -26.97 13.94
CA SER A 2 39.27 -27.53 14.49
C SER A 2 38.12 -26.63 14.04
N ASP A 3 37.18 -27.25 13.35
CA ASP A 3 36.04 -26.69 12.66
C ASP A 3 35.18 -25.81 13.55
N ALA A 4 35.28 -24.49 13.33
CA ALA A 4 34.20 -23.58 13.66
C ALA A 4 33.06 -23.85 12.67
N ALA A 5 32.22 -24.84 12.96
CA ALA A 5 30.94 -25.02 12.32
C ALA A 5 30.13 -23.72 12.50
N LYS A 6 30.22 -22.86 11.49
CA LYS A 6 29.54 -21.57 11.44
C LYS A 6 28.04 -21.88 11.47
N LYS A 7 27.41 -21.79 12.65
CA LYS A 7 25.97 -22.02 12.82
C LYS A 7 25.24 -21.25 11.73
N ILE A 8 24.62 -21.97 10.79
CA ILE A 8 23.83 -21.39 9.72
C ILE A 8 22.63 -20.72 10.39
N THR A 9 22.60 -19.39 10.38
CA THR A 9 21.46 -18.63 10.88
C THR A 9 20.55 -18.28 9.72
N VAL A 10 19.35 -18.84 9.73
CA VAL A 10 18.34 -18.64 8.66
C VAL A 10 17.44 -17.47 9.03
N ASN A 11 17.27 -16.51 8.12
CA ASN A 11 16.25 -15.48 8.25
C ASN A 11 14.86 -16.07 7.95
N ARG A 12 14.18 -16.54 9.01
CA ARG A 12 12.85 -17.17 8.94
C ARG A 12 11.78 -16.24 8.35
N VAL A 13 11.87 -14.94 8.61
CA VAL A 13 10.91 -13.95 8.09
C VAL A 13 11.07 -13.84 6.57
N LEU A 14 12.31 -13.65 6.11
CA LEU A 14 12.58 -13.60 4.68
C LEU A 14 12.22 -14.91 3.99
N LEU A 15 12.50 -16.07 4.61
CA LEU A 15 12.12 -17.37 4.06
C LEU A 15 10.61 -17.50 3.86
N LEU A 16 9.81 -17.08 4.84
CA LEU A 16 8.36 -17.04 4.71
C LEU A 16 7.93 -16.14 3.55
N LEU A 17 8.50 -14.93 3.45
CA LEU A 17 8.20 -14.00 2.37
C LEU A 17 8.59 -14.55 1.00
N VAL A 18 9.69 -15.29 0.89
CA VAL A 18 10.10 -15.99 -0.33
C VAL A 18 9.08 -17.04 -0.73
N VAL A 19 8.63 -17.88 0.21
CA VAL A 19 7.60 -18.90 -0.06
C VAL A 19 6.30 -18.24 -0.51
N LEU A 20 5.84 -17.19 0.18
CA LEU A 20 4.65 -16.44 -0.21
C LEU A 20 4.81 -15.78 -1.59
N THR A 21 6.01 -15.29 -1.92
CA THR A 21 6.29 -14.71 -3.23
C THR A 21 6.21 -15.77 -4.33
N LEU A 22 6.75 -16.98 -4.10
CA LEU A 22 6.63 -18.09 -5.04
C LEU A 22 5.16 -18.50 -5.27
N LEU A 23 4.33 -18.47 -4.23
CA LEU A 23 2.88 -18.69 -4.38
C LEU A 23 2.20 -17.55 -5.13
N ALA A 24 2.61 -16.30 -4.88
CA ALA A 24 2.07 -15.12 -5.56
C ALA A 24 2.36 -15.13 -7.07
N VAL A 25 3.44 -15.77 -7.50
CA VAL A 25 3.78 -15.94 -8.93
C VAL A 25 2.70 -16.72 -9.68
N ALA A 26 1.92 -17.59 -9.01
CA ALA A 26 0.80 -18.30 -9.64
C ALA A 26 -0.43 -17.40 -9.91
N LEU A 27 -0.49 -16.22 -9.31
CA LEU A 27 -1.59 -15.27 -9.48
C LEU A 27 -1.33 -14.31 -10.66
N PRO A 28 -2.38 -13.82 -11.34
CA PRO A 28 -2.23 -12.97 -12.52
C PRO A 28 -1.44 -11.70 -12.21
N PHE A 29 -0.52 -11.35 -13.11
CA PHE A 29 0.31 -10.15 -13.01
C PHE A 29 -0.47 -8.90 -13.40
N ILE A 30 -1.27 -8.99 -14.48
CA ILE A 30 -2.18 -7.95 -14.93
C ILE A 30 -3.56 -8.54 -15.21
N ASN A 31 -4.59 -7.69 -15.24
CA ASN A 31 -5.88 -8.03 -15.82
C ASN A 31 -6.09 -7.18 -17.07
N TYR A 32 -6.41 -7.82 -18.18
CA TYR A 32 -6.64 -7.17 -19.46
C TYR A 32 -8.09 -7.36 -19.90
N ALA A 33 -8.78 -6.26 -20.20
CA ALA A 33 -10.11 -6.26 -20.77
C ALA A 33 -10.11 -5.46 -22.09
N PRO A 34 -10.61 -6.01 -23.21
CA PRO A 34 -10.64 -5.30 -24.50
C PRO A 34 -11.47 -4.00 -24.50
N ASN A 35 -12.48 -3.91 -23.63
CA ASN A 35 -13.34 -2.74 -23.45
C ASN A 35 -14.03 -2.78 -22.07
N ARG A 36 -14.95 -1.85 -21.80
CA ARG A 36 -15.70 -1.77 -20.53
C ARG A 36 -16.80 -2.82 -20.35
N LEU A 37 -17.17 -3.53 -21.42
CA LEU A 37 -18.29 -4.48 -21.43
C LEU A 37 -17.82 -5.91 -21.18
N VAL A 38 -16.59 -6.21 -21.56
CA VAL A 38 -15.98 -7.54 -21.39
C VAL A 38 -15.21 -7.58 -20.08
N SER A 39 -15.42 -8.65 -19.31
CA SER A 39 -14.67 -8.91 -18.08
C SER A 39 -13.18 -9.04 -18.37
N GLY A 40 -12.34 -8.54 -17.47
CA GLY A 40 -10.89 -8.67 -17.62
C GLY A 40 -10.42 -10.10 -17.41
N GLU A 41 -9.53 -10.55 -18.27
CA GLU A 41 -8.82 -11.82 -18.13
C GLU A 41 -7.47 -11.57 -17.45
N GLY A 42 -7.18 -12.37 -16.43
CA GLY A 42 -5.89 -12.32 -15.74
C GLY A 42 -4.81 -12.93 -16.62
N ARG A 43 -3.74 -12.17 -16.88
CA ARG A 43 -2.58 -12.66 -17.63
C ARG A 43 -1.35 -12.74 -16.74
N GLN A 44 -0.59 -13.80 -16.94
CA GLN A 44 0.67 -14.04 -16.25
C GLN A 44 1.80 -13.23 -16.88
N LEU A 45 2.87 -12.98 -16.12
CA LEU A 45 4.03 -12.23 -16.62
C LEU A 45 4.69 -12.91 -17.83
N TRP A 46 4.80 -14.24 -17.78
CA TRP A 46 5.42 -15.05 -18.84
C TRP A 46 4.54 -15.22 -20.09
N GLU A 47 3.24 -14.97 -19.99
CA GLU A 47 2.35 -14.94 -21.16
C GLU A 47 2.59 -13.68 -22.00
N ILE A 48 3.00 -12.58 -21.35
CA ILE A 48 3.36 -11.33 -22.01
C ILE A 48 4.79 -11.41 -22.55
N TRP A 49 5.73 -11.86 -21.71
CA TRP A 49 7.14 -11.96 -22.06
C TRP A 49 7.71 -13.32 -21.62
N PRO A 50 7.81 -14.32 -22.52
CA PRO A 50 8.23 -15.67 -22.15
C PRO A 50 9.58 -15.75 -21.42
N ALA A 51 10.51 -14.83 -21.72
CA ALA A 51 11.82 -14.76 -21.09
C ALA A 51 11.77 -14.42 -19.58
N THR A 52 10.67 -13.89 -19.06
CA THR A 52 10.57 -13.52 -17.63
C THR A 52 10.57 -14.71 -16.69
N ILE A 53 10.32 -15.93 -17.19
CA ILE A 53 10.42 -17.16 -16.37
C ILE A 53 11.83 -17.25 -15.77
N TRP A 54 12.87 -17.07 -16.57
CA TRP A 54 14.26 -17.11 -16.11
C TRP A 54 14.59 -15.99 -15.13
N MET A 55 14.04 -14.80 -15.36
CA MET A 55 14.18 -13.68 -14.43
C MET A 55 13.53 -13.98 -13.08
N LEU A 56 12.32 -14.54 -13.07
CA LEU A 56 11.60 -14.93 -11.84
C LEU A 56 12.33 -16.04 -11.09
N THR A 57 12.82 -17.07 -11.81
CA THR A 57 13.63 -18.13 -11.21
C THR A 57 14.91 -17.57 -10.60
N GLY A 58 15.65 -16.73 -11.33
CA GLY A 58 16.86 -16.08 -10.84
C GLY A 58 16.60 -15.20 -9.61
N ALA A 59 15.54 -14.41 -9.63
CA ALA A 59 15.10 -13.59 -8.50
C ALA A 59 14.73 -14.43 -7.28
N GLY A 60 13.97 -15.52 -7.48
CA GLY A 60 13.60 -16.45 -6.42
C GLY A 60 14.81 -17.15 -5.80
N CYS A 61 15.71 -17.66 -6.62
CA CYS A 61 16.97 -18.27 -6.17
C CYS A 61 17.82 -17.28 -5.38
N ALA A 62 17.96 -16.04 -5.85
CA ALA A 62 18.74 -15.02 -5.16
C ALA A 62 18.11 -14.59 -3.83
N LEU A 63 16.79 -14.40 -3.76
CA LEU A 63 16.12 -14.13 -2.48
C LEU A 63 16.27 -15.32 -1.51
N PHE A 64 16.19 -16.55 -2.02
CA PHE A 64 16.38 -17.76 -1.22
C PHE A 64 17.81 -17.87 -0.68
N THR A 65 18.84 -17.58 -1.48
CA THR A 65 20.23 -17.60 -1.00
C THR A 65 20.47 -16.54 0.07
N LEU A 66 19.84 -15.37 -0.05
CA LEU A 66 19.90 -14.30 0.94
C LEU A 66 19.29 -14.68 2.30
N CYS A 67 18.40 -15.68 2.36
CA CYS A 67 17.90 -16.22 3.63
C CYS A 67 19.01 -16.78 4.53
N PHE A 68 20.16 -17.16 3.95
CA PHE A 68 21.28 -17.77 4.67
C PHE A 68 22.45 -16.81 4.89
N VAL A 69 22.36 -15.55 4.45
CA VAL A 69 23.43 -14.56 4.62
C VAL A 69 23.21 -13.83 5.95
N PRO A 70 24.07 -14.05 6.96
CA PRO A 70 23.85 -13.49 8.28
C PRO A 70 24.23 -12.00 8.37
N GLY A 71 23.63 -11.33 9.35
CA GLY A 71 24.03 -9.99 9.79
C GLY A 71 23.58 -8.84 8.89
N LYS A 72 24.18 -7.67 9.13
CA LYS A 72 23.82 -6.41 8.47
C LYS A 72 24.02 -6.47 6.96
N ARG A 73 25.08 -7.15 6.48
CA ARG A 73 25.36 -7.29 5.04
C ARG A 73 24.25 -8.05 4.32
N GLY A 74 23.78 -9.17 4.87
CA GLY A 74 22.65 -9.91 4.32
C GLY A 74 21.40 -9.06 4.24
N SER A 75 21.10 -8.30 5.31
CA SER A 75 19.93 -7.40 5.33
C SER A 75 20.02 -6.27 4.29
N VAL A 76 21.21 -5.68 4.09
CA VAL A 76 21.43 -4.67 3.04
C VAL A 76 21.21 -5.27 1.65
N LEU A 77 21.75 -6.46 1.38
CA LEU A 77 21.54 -7.15 0.10
C LEU A 77 20.06 -7.53 -0.11
N THR A 78 19.36 -7.99 0.94
CA THR A 78 17.91 -8.23 0.89
C THR A 78 17.15 -6.95 0.56
N LEU A 79 17.50 -5.82 1.18
CA LEU A 79 16.86 -4.53 0.88
C LEU A 79 17.08 -4.13 -0.58
N MET A 80 18.32 -4.20 -1.07
CA MET A 80 18.63 -3.87 -2.47
C MET A 80 17.84 -4.76 -3.43
N MET A 81 17.86 -6.08 -3.21
CA MET A 81 17.17 -7.03 -4.08
C MET A 81 15.65 -6.85 -4.06
N ALA A 82 15.04 -6.76 -2.88
CA ALA A 82 13.60 -6.56 -2.73
C ALA A 82 13.15 -5.23 -3.34
N GLN A 83 13.92 -4.15 -3.15
CA GLN A 83 13.62 -2.85 -3.76
C GLN A 83 13.78 -2.88 -5.28
N THR A 84 14.81 -3.55 -5.81
CA THR A 84 14.96 -3.73 -7.26
C THR A 84 13.77 -4.50 -7.84
N LEU A 85 13.35 -5.59 -7.21
CA LEU A 85 12.19 -6.36 -7.66
C LEU A 85 10.89 -5.55 -7.60
N PHE A 86 10.69 -4.77 -6.53
CA PHE A 86 9.57 -3.85 -6.40
C PHE A 86 9.53 -2.83 -7.55
N ILE A 87 10.67 -2.22 -7.88
CA ILE A 87 10.80 -1.26 -8.99
C ILE A 87 10.55 -1.95 -10.33
N VAL A 88 11.14 -3.12 -10.57
CA VAL A 88 10.98 -3.88 -11.83
C VAL A 88 9.54 -4.31 -12.02
N MET A 89 8.83 -4.70 -10.95
CA MET A 89 7.40 -5.02 -11.01
C MET A 89 6.56 -3.80 -11.42
N LEU A 90 6.81 -2.64 -10.81
CA LEU A 90 6.13 -1.40 -11.17
C LEU A 90 6.43 -0.99 -12.62
N TRP A 91 7.70 -0.92 -12.99
CA TRP A 91 8.09 -0.60 -14.36
C TRP A 91 7.50 -1.60 -15.37
N GLY A 92 7.53 -2.89 -15.06
CA GLY A 92 6.99 -3.96 -15.88
C GLY A 92 5.50 -3.83 -16.13
N VAL A 93 4.71 -3.43 -15.12
CA VAL A 93 3.26 -3.24 -15.34
C VAL A 93 2.94 -2.02 -16.22
N GLY A 94 3.70 -0.94 -16.10
CA GLY A 94 3.54 0.23 -16.98
C GLY A 94 3.90 -0.10 -18.44
N ARG A 95 4.99 -0.87 -18.63
CA ARG A 95 5.38 -1.38 -19.95
C ARG A 95 4.36 -2.35 -20.55
N ALA A 96 3.86 -3.29 -19.75
CA ALA A 96 2.82 -4.22 -20.18
C ALA A 96 1.55 -3.48 -20.59
N ALA A 97 1.13 -2.48 -19.80
CA ALA A 97 -0.02 -1.65 -20.13
C ALA A 97 0.15 -0.86 -21.44
N THR A 98 1.33 -0.30 -21.66
CA THR A 98 1.65 0.45 -22.89
C THR A 98 1.67 -0.47 -24.12
N GLN A 99 2.30 -1.64 -24.02
CA GLN A 99 2.35 -2.62 -25.11
C GLN A 99 0.94 -3.12 -25.47
N LEU A 100 0.15 -3.53 -24.47
CA LEU A 100 -1.22 -4.02 -24.69
C LEU A 100 -2.17 -2.94 -25.19
N ALA A 101 -1.91 -1.67 -24.89
CA ALA A 101 -2.66 -0.55 -25.43
C ALA A 101 -2.32 -0.28 -26.90
N GLN A 102 -1.08 -0.55 -27.33
CA GLN A 102 -0.64 -0.39 -28.73
C GLN A 102 -1.10 -1.54 -29.63
N GLU A 103 -1.07 -2.77 -29.11
CA GLU A 103 -1.51 -3.97 -29.85
C GLU A 103 -3.03 -4.15 -29.85
N GLY A 104 -3.71 -3.58 -28.86
CA GLY A 104 -5.16 -3.70 -28.66
C GLY A 104 -5.98 -2.53 -29.20
N SER A 105 -7.23 -2.44 -28.73
CA SER A 105 -8.11 -1.31 -29.00
C SER A 105 -7.75 -0.10 -28.12
N PRO A 106 -7.97 1.15 -28.58
CA PRO A 106 -7.86 2.35 -27.73
C PRO A 106 -8.72 2.30 -26.46
N LEU A 107 -9.81 1.53 -26.49
CA LEU A 107 -10.74 1.31 -25.37
C LEU A 107 -10.29 0.20 -24.40
N ALA A 108 -9.16 -0.45 -24.68
CA ALA A 108 -8.63 -1.52 -23.84
C ALA A 108 -8.24 -1.01 -22.46
N ARG A 109 -8.58 -1.82 -21.46
CA ARG A 109 -8.35 -1.56 -20.04
C ARG A 109 -7.35 -2.57 -19.50
N THR A 110 -6.19 -2.07 -19.11
CA THR A 110 -5.20 -2.83 -18.35
C THR A 110 -5.25 -2.39 -16.90
N SER A 111 -5.47 -3.32 -15.98
CA SER A 111 -5.44 -3.07 -14.53
C SER A 111 -4.46 -4.00 -13.84
N LEU A 112 -4.12 -3.65 -12.60
CA LEU A 112 -3.16 -4.40 -11.79
C LEU A 112 -3.76 -5.76 -11.40
N GLY A 113 -3.01 -6.84 -11.63
CA GLY A 113 -3.41 -8.19 -11.25
C GLY A 113 -3.21 -8.44 -9.75
N SER A 114 -3.85 -9.50 -9.23
CA SER A 114 -3.73 -9.85 -7.80
C SER A 114 -2.32 -10.31 -7.42
N GLY A 115 -1.61 -10.98 -8.34
CA GLY A 115 -0.22 -11.39 -8.14
C GLY A 115 0.72 -10.20 -8.04
N LEU A 116 0.49 -9.14 -8.83
CA LEU A 116 1.25 -7.90 -8.72
C LEU A 116 0.96 -7.18 -7.39
N TRP A 117 -0.30 -7.03 -6.99
CA TRP A 117 -0.65 -6.41 -5.70
C TRP A 117 0.01 -7.13 -4.53
N LEU A 118 -0.11 -8.46 -4.51
CA LEU A 118 0.50 -9.29 -3.47
C LEU A 118 2.03 -9.20 -3.52
N GLY A 119 2.63 -9.29 -4.72
CA GLY A 119 4.07 -9.18 -4.93
C GLY A 119 4.64 -7.85 -4.44
N LEU A 120 4.00 -6.72 -4.79
CA LEU A 120 4.39 -5.38 -4.32
C LEU A 120 4.34 -5.32 -2.78
N GLY A 121 3.27 -5.83 -2.16
CA GLY A 121 3.15 -5.91 -0.71
C GLY A 121 4.25 -6.75 -0.06
N LEU A 122 4.55 -7.93 -0.61
CA LEU A 122 5.59 -8.83 -0.10
C LEU A 122 6.99 -8.22 -0.23
N MET A 123 7.30 -7.55 -1.35
CA MET A 123 8.57 -6.85 -1.51
C MET A 123 8.70 -5.67 -0.53
N LEU A 124 7.63 -4.90 -0.30
CA LEU A 124 7.63 -3.84 0.72
C LEU A 124 7.81 -4.38 2.14
N LEU A 125 7.21 -5.52 2.46
CA LEU A 125 7.42 -6.22 3.74
C LEU A 125 8.86 -6.71 3.88
N ALA A 126 9.45 -7.26 2.82
CA ALA A 126 10.85 -7.69 2.80
C ALA A 126 11.81 -6.50 3.00
N CYS A 127 11.56 -5.37 2.33
CA CYS A 127 12.26 -4.12 2.56
C CYS A 127 12.13 -3.66 4.02
N SER A 128 10.90 -3.71 4.57
CA SER A 128 10.67 -3.28 5.96
C SER A 128 11.35 -4.16 6.99
N ASP A 129 11.36 -5.49 6.82
CA ASP A 129 12.09 -6.40 7.71
C ASP A 129 13.59 -6.16 7.62
N ALA A 130 14.12 -6.00 6.39
CA ALA A 130 15.53 -5.70 6.16
C ALA A 130 15.95 -4.38 6.82
N ILE A 131 15.19 -3.30 6.65
CA ILE A 131 15.47 -1.98 7.25
C ILE A 131 15.53 -2.06 8.78
N ARG A 132 14.59 -2.78 9.41
CA ARG A 132 14.57 -2.99 10.87
C ARG A 132 15.83 -3.73 11.36
N ARG A 133 16.43 -4.58 10.54
CA ARG A 133 17.68 -5.30 10.85
C ARG A 133 18.95 -4.51 10.53
N ILE A 134 18.87 -3.49 9.68
CA ILE A 134 20.01 -2.64 9.28
C ILE A 134 20.30 -1.55 10.32
N THR A 135 19.25 -0.95 10.89
CA THR A 135 19.38 0.19 11.83
C THR A 135 18.34 0.15 12.93
N VAL A 136 18.78 0.46 14.15
CA VAL A 136 17.91 0.67 15.32
C VAL A 136 17.53 2.15 15.49
N GLY A 137 18.23 3.06 14.81
CA GLY A 137 18.01 4.51 14.90
C GLY A 137 16.72 4.92 14.19
N PRO A 138 15.76 5.60 14.88
CA PRO A 138 14.47 5.97 14.30
C PRO A 138 14.57 6.82 13.03
N LEU A 139 15.49 7.81 13.02
CA LEU A 139 15.70 8.71 11.89
C LEU A 139 16.17 7.96 10.64
N TRP A 140 17.21 7.12 10.77
CA TRP A 140 17.71 6.31 9.67
C TRP A 140 16.69 5.30 9.17
N ARG A 141 15.88 4.74 10.07
CA ARG A 141 14.79 3.85 9.71
C ARG A 141 13.76 4.58 8.84
N TRP A 142 13.38 5.79 9.24
CA TRP A 142 12.45 6.63 8.48
C TRP A 142 13.02 7.00 7.10
N LEU A 143 14.29 7.44 7.03
CA LEU A 143 14.94 7.78 5.75
C LEU A 143 15.02 6.59 4.79
N LEU A 144 15.35 5.39 5.29
CA LEU A 144 15.41 4.18 4.46
C LEU A 144 14.03 3.73 3.96
N HIS A 145 12.95 4.03 4.69
CA HIS A 145 11.59 3.82 4.19
C HIS A 145 11.19 4.89 3.17
N ALA A 146 11.51 6.15 3.46
CA ALA A 146 11.20 7.28 2.57
C ALA A 146 11.83 7.10 1.18
N GLN A 147 13.08 6.61 1.11
CA GLN A 147 13.76 6.43 -0.18
C GLN A 147 13.11 5.39 -1.11
N ILE A 148 12.35 4.43 -0.57
CA ILE A 148 11.67 3.39 -1.38
C ILE A 148 10.67 4.04 -2.36
N VAL A 149 10.06 5.16 -1.96
CA VAL A 149 9.01 5.84 -2.72
C VAL A 149 9.57 6.71 -3.86
N ILE A 150 10.86 7.05 -3.83
CA ILE A 150 11.48 7.96 -4.81
C ILE A 150 11.34 7.44 -6.23
N VAL A 151 11.75 6.19 -6.49
CA VAL A 151 11.69 5.61 -7.85
C VAL A 151 10.25 5.42 -8.34
N PRO A 152 9.30 4.89 -7.55
CA PRO A 152 7.88 4.88 -7.92
C PRO A 152 7.33 6.25 -8.33
N LEU A 153 7.71 7.32 -7.61
CA LEU A 153 7.30 8.68 -7.98
C LEU A 153 7.91 9.12 -9.31
N VAL A 154 9.20 8.83 -9.54
CA VAL A 154 9.83 9.11 -10.84
C VAL A 154 9.13 8.36 -11.97
N LEU A 155 8.78 7.08 -11.77
CA LEU A 155 8.02 6.31 -12.76
C LEU A 155 6.64 6.92 -13.01
N LEU A 156 5.94 7.35 -11.96
CA LEU A 156 4.64 8.01 -12.06
C LEU A 156 4.73 9.32 -12.85
N PHE A 157 5.64 10.22 -12.48
CA PHE A 157 5.79 11.52 -13.15
C PHE A 157 6.40 11.42 -14.55
N SER A 158 7.09 10.32 -14.87
CA SER A 158 7.59 10.05 -16.23
C SER A 158 6.50 9.61 -17.22
N GLY A 159 5.26 9.39 -16.77
CA GLY A 159 4.16 8.88 -17.60
C GLY A 159 4.20 7.38 -17.84
N THR A 160 5.03 6.62 -17.12
CA THR A 160 5.15 5.15 -17.28
C THR A 160 3.81 4.43 -17.03
N PHE A 161 2.92 5.03 -16.25
CA PHE A 161 1.65 4.46 -15.84
C PHE A 161 0.44 5.00 -16.60
N ASP A 162 0.62 5.91 -17.58
CA ASP A 162 -0.49 6.61 -18.24
C ASP A 162 -1.45 5.69 -18.98
N ASN A 163 -0.94 4.56 -19.48
CA ASN A 163 -1.76 3.55 -20.15
C ASN A 163 -2.52 2.62 -19.21
N LEU A 164 -2.29 2.70 -17.89
CA LEU A 164 -3.08 1.95 -16.92
C LEU A 164 -4.49 2.53 -16.81
N SER A 165 -5.47 1.65 -16.67
CA SER A 165 -6.88 2.05 -16.57
C SER A 165 -7.15 3.05 -15.45
N LEU A 166 -6.38 2.98 -14.37
CA LEU A 166 -6.50 3.89 -13.23
C LEU A 166 -6.17 5.33 -13.64
N LEU A 167 -5.03 5.54 -14.31
CA LEU A 167 -4.60 6.87 -14.74
C LEU A 167 -5.41 7.37 -15.92
N LYS A 168 -5.78 6.50 -16.88
CA LYS A 168 -6.72 6.87 -17.94
C LYS A 168 -8.05 7.40 -17.37
N GLU A 169 -8.63 6.74 -16.37
CA GLU A 169 -9.88 7.20 -15.75
C GLU A 169 -9.68 8.47 -14.94
N TYR A 170 -8.55 8.60 -14.24
CA TYR A 170 -8.19 9.84 -13.54
C TYR A 170 -8.14 11.02 -14.51
N THR A 171 -7.39 10.91 -15.61
CA THR A 171 -7.29 11.98 -16.63
C THR A 171 -8.65 12.32 -17.24
N ASN A 172 -9.52 11.32 -17.46
CA ASN A 172 -10.86 11.56 -18.01
C ASN A 172 -11.83 12.22 -17.02
N ARG A 173 -11.58 12.16 -15.71
CA ARG A 173 -12.47 12.66 -14.65
C ARG A 173 -11.74 13.56 -13.66
N GLN A 174 -10.69 14.24 -14.10
CA GLN A 174 -9.79 14.98 -13.24
C GLN A 174 -10.54 16.04 -12.41
N ASP A 175 -11.40 16.83 -13.06
CA ASP A 175 -12.15 17.89 -12.37
C ASP A 175 -13.02 17.36 -11.21
N VAL A 176 -13.67 16.21 -11.41
CA VAL A 176 -14.50 15.57 -10.39
C VAL A 176 -13.64 15.02 -9.26
N PHE A 177 -12.51 14.41 -9.59
CA PHE A 177 -11.59 13.88 -8.59
C PHE A 177 -10.97 14.99 -7.75
N ASP A 178 -10.50 16.07 -8.39
CA ASP A 178 -9.85 17.19 -7.71
C ASP A 178 -10.85 17.92 -6.81
N ALA A 179 -12.09 18.15 -7.27
CA ALA A 179 -13.14 18.69 -6.43
C ALA A 179 -13.47 17.79 -5.22
N ALA A 180 -13.57 16.47 -5.44
CA ALA A 180 -13.81 15.50 -4.37
C ALA A 180 -12.63 15.43 -3.37
N LEU A 181 -11.39 15.54 -3.86
CA LEU A 181 -10.19 15.55 -3.03
C LEU A 181 -10.15 16.79 -2.15
N VAL A 182 -10.42 17.98 -2.71
CA VAL A 182 -10.52 19.22 -1.94
C VAL A 182 -11.60 19.12 -0.88
N GLN A 183 -12.79 18.62 -1.24
CA GLN A 183 -13.88 18.40 -0.28
C GLN A 183 -13.45 17.42 0.82
N HIS A 184 -12.79 16.32 0.47
CA HIS A 184 -12.29 15.36 1.45
C HIS A 184 -11.26 15.98 2.39
N LEU A 185 -10.33 16.79 1.89
CA LEU A 185 -9.35 17.49 2.70
C LEU A 185 -9.99 18.53 3.63
N MET A 186 -11.01 19.25 3.16
CA MET A 186 -11.78 20.18 3.98
C MET A 186 -12.51 19.46 5.12
N LEU A 187 -13.21 18.35 4.81
CA LEU A 187 -13.87 17.52 5.82
C LEU A 187 -12.88 16.90 6.80
N LEU A 188 -11.73 16.42 6.31
CA LEU A 188 -10.65 15.86 7.14
C LEU A 188 -10.12 16.93 8.10
N ALA A 189 -9.73 18.10 7.60
CA ALA A 189 -9.25 19.19 8.44
C ALA A 189 -10.33 19.64 9.45
N GLY A 190 -11.58 19.77 8.99
CA GLY A 190 -12.73 20.17 9.80
C GLY A 190 -13.07 19.16 10.90
N THR A 191 -12.72 17.89 10.76
CA THR A 191 -12.95 16.85 11.78
C THR A 191 -11.75 16.60 12.67
N VAL A 192 -10.52 16.63 12.11
CA VAL A 192 -9.28 16.41 12.86
C VAL A 192 -9.03 17.53 13.87
N LEU A 193 -9.30 18.79 13.50
CA LEU A 193 -9.06 19.92 14.41
C LEU A 193 -9.94 19.84 15.69
N PRO A 194 -11.27 19.67 15.62
CA PRO A 194 -12.09 19.43 16.80
C PRO A 194 -11.70 18.14 17.55
N ALA A 195 -11.36 17.06 16.83
CA ALA A 195 -10.95 15.82 17.46
C ALA A 195 -9.67 15.99 18.30
N LEU A 196 -8.69 16.76 17.82
CA LEU A 196 -7.49 17.10 18.59
C LEU A 196 -7.82 18.05 19.75
N ALA A 197 -8.65 19.07 19.51
CA ALA A 197 -9.04 20.05 20.52
C ALA A 197 -9.79 19.42 21.70
N ILE A 198 -10.59 18.37 21.46
CA ILE A 198 -11.32 17.64 22.51
C ILE A 198 -10.49 16.47 23.05
N GLY A 199 -9.87 15.71 22.15
CA GLY A 199 -9.13 14.49 22.46
C GLY A 199 -7.85 14.72 23.24
N LEU A 200 -7.08 15.78 22.95
CA LEU A 200 -5.85 16.08 23.70
C LEU A 200 -6.14 16.45 25.16
N PRO A 201 -7.05 17.40 25.47
CA PRO A 201 -7.40 17.66 26.87
C PRO A 201 -7.99 16.46 27.58
N LEU A 202 -8.88 15.69 26.95
CA LEU A 202 -9.43 14.46 27.55
C LEU A 202 -8.35 13.42 27.82
N GLY A 203 -7.42 13.22 26.88
CA GLY A 203 -6.29 12.31 27.03
C GLY A 203 -5.36 12.72 28.17
N VAL A 204 -5.01 14.01 28.25
CA VAL A 204 -4.21 14.58 29.35
C VAL A 204 -4.97 14.44 30.69
N TRP A 205 -6.27 14.70 30.71
CA TRP A 205 -7.09 14.57 31.92
C TRP A 205 -7.17 13.12 32.43
N CYS A 206 -7.23 12.15 31.51
CA CYS A 206 -7.18 10.72 31.76
C CYS A 206 -5.79 10.24 32.21
N TYR A 207 -4.71 10.90 31.78
CA TYR A 207 -3.36 10.59 32.21
C TYR A 207 -3.16 10.81 33.72
N PHE A 208 -3.78 11.85 34.28
CA PHE A 208 -3.64 12.20 35.69
C PHE A 208 -4.48 11.35 36.67
N SER A 209 -5.40 10.49 36.19
CA SER A 209 -6.17 9.62 37.09
C SER A 209 -6.75 8.40 36.38
N ALA A 210 -6.35 7.21 36.83
CA ALA A 210 -6.85 5.93 36.31
C ALA A 210 -8.38 5.75 36.48
N SER A 211 -8.98 6.35 37.52
CA SER A 211 -10.43 6.29 37.76
C SER A 211 -11.26 6.96 36.65
N ARG A 212 -10.69 7.96 35.96
CA ARG A 212 -11.35 8.69 34.86
C ARG A 212 -11.28 7.97 33.52
N GLN A 213 -10.32 7.05 33.38
CA GLN A 213 -10.10 6.31 32.14
C GLN A 213 -11.27 5.36 31.82
N GLY A 214 -11.82 4.67 32.83
CA GLY A 214 -12.88 3.69 32.66
C GLY A 214 -14.12 4.24 31.94
N PRO A 215 -14.76 5.32 32.44
CA PRO A 215 -15.92 5.92 31.79
C PRO A 215 -15.60 6.44 30.38
N VAL A 216 -14.47 7.13 30.19
CA VAL A 216 -14.08 7.71 28.89
C VAL A 216 -13.85 6.61 27.85
N PHE A 217 -13.08 5.58 28.18
CA PHE A 217 -12.86 4.47 27.26
C PHE A 217 -14.13 3.68 26.97
N THR A 218 -15.05 3.55 27.94
CA THR A 218 -16.35 2.91 27.70
C THR A 218 -17.13 3.64 26.60
N VAL A 219 -17.24 4.98 26.70
CA VAL A 219 -17.91 5.79 25.66
C VAL A 219 -17.21 5.69 24.31
N LEU A 220 -15.87 5.81 24.30
CA LEU A 220 -15.09 5.72 23.06
C LEU A 220 -15.24 4.34 22.40
N ASN A 221 -15.23 3.25 23.17
CA ASN A 221 -15.41 1.90 22.64
C ASN A 221 -16.81 1.70 22.06
N VAL A 222 -17.86 2.25 22.68
CA VAL A 222 -19.22 2.20 22.12
C VAL A 222 -19.25 2.91 20.76
N ILE A 223 -18.69 4.11 20.66
CA ILE A 223 -18.65 4.85 19.39
C ILE A 223 -17.82 4.11 18.33
N GLN A 224 -16.66 3.54 18.70
CA GLN A 224 -15.75 2.84 17.78
C GLN A 224 -16.30 1.52 17.24
N THR A 225 -17.20 0.88 17.98
CA THR A 225 -17.80 -0.41 17.59
C THR A 225 -19.01 -0.26 16.68
N ILE A 226 -19.63 0.92 16.65
CA ILE A 226 -20.73 1.22 15.73
C ILE A 226 -20.16 1.45 14.32
N PRO A 227 -20.62 0.71 13.29
CA PRO A 227 -20.20 0.95 11.92
C PRO A 227 -20.51 2.37 11.48
N SER A 228 -19.60 3.02 10.76
CA SER A 228 -19.73 4.43 10.38
C SER A 228 -21.04 4.74 9.62
N VAL A 229 -21.53 3.80 8.80
CA VAL A 229 -22.81 3.93 8.06
C VAL A 229 -24.01 3.99 9.03
N ALA A 230 -24.00 3.16 10.08
CA ALA A 230 -25.06 3.15 11.08
C ALA A 230 -24.99 4.38 11.99
N LEU A 231 -23.77 4.80 12.36
CA LEU A 231 -23.55 6.02 13.12
C LEU A 231 -24.05 7.25 12.34
N PHE A 232 -23.78 7.31 11.04
CA PHE A 232 -24.31 8.37 10.19
C PHE A 232 -25.84 8.40 10.22
N GLY A 233 -26.50 7.25 10.03
CA GLY A 233 -27.96 7.13 10.14
C GLY A 233 -28.51 7.60 11.49
N LEU A 234 -27.85 7.24 12.59
CA LEU A 234 -28.21 7.68 13.95
C LEU A 234 -28.05 9.21 14.11
N LEU A 235 -27.03 9.81 13.51
CA LEU A 235 -26.71 11.23 13.64
C LEU A 235 -27.58 12.15 12.77
N ILE A 236 -28.20 11.65 11.69
CA ILE A 236 -29.07 12.46 10.82
C ILE A 236 -30.21 13.11 11.62
N ALA A 237 -30.93 12.36 12.46
CA ALA A 237 -32.08 12.90 13.20
C ALA A 237 -31.68 13.96 14.26
N PRO A 238 -30.66 13.75 15.11
CA PRO A 238 -30.13 14.78 16.01
C PRO A 238 -29.62 16.02 15.27
N LEU A 239 -28.86 15.85 14.19
CA LEU A 239 -28.32 16.97 13.42
C LEU A 239 -29.44 17.77 12.74
N ALA A 240 -30.46 17.11 12.19
CA ALA A 240 -31.64 17.79 11.62
C ALA A 240 -32.42 18.58 12.68
N GLY A 241 -32.51 18.06 13.91
CA GLY A 241 -33.07 18.80 15.05
C GLY A 241 -32.25 20.03 15.42
N LEU A 242 -30.92 19.91 15.34
CA LEU A 242 -29.98 21.00 15.66
C LEU A 242 -30.02 22.12 14.61
N VAL A 243 -30.12 21.77 13.32
CA VAL A 243 -30.32 22.74 12.22
C VAL A 243 -31.66 23.48 12.36
N LYS A 244 -32.72 22.80 12.83
CA LYS A 244 -33.99 23.47 13.13
C LYS A 244 -33.88 24.52 14.24
N GLN A 245 -33.00 24.31 15.21
CA GLN A 245 -32.75 25.27 16.31
C GLN A 245 -31.75 26.36 15.94
N PHE A 246 -30.79 26.09 15.06
CA PHE A 246 -29.77 27.03 14.59
C PHE A 246 -29.78 27.10 13.05
N PRO A 247 -30.68 27.91 12.45
CA PRO A 247 -30.88 27.93 11.00
C PRO A 247 -29.64 28.32 10.19
N TRP A 248 -28.72 29.11 10.76
CA TRP A 248 -27.46 29.49 10.09
C TRP A 248 -26.59 28.27 9.73
N LEU A 249 -26.80 27.11 10.38
CA LEU A 249 -26.03 25.89 10.11
C LEU A 249 -26.46 25.21 8.82
N ALA A 250 -27.60 25.60 8.22
CA ALA A 250 -28.06 25.08 6.94
C ALA A 250 -27.35 25.73 5.74
N GLU A 251 -26.62 26.83 5.95
CA GLU A 251 -25.96 27.61 4.89
C GLU A 251 -24.52 27.15 4.59
N PHE A 252 -24.00 26.18 5.36
CA PHE A 252 -22.67 25.56 5.22
C PHE A 252 -22.80 24.10 4.76
#